data_AF-A0A923SL10-F1
#
_entry.id   AF-A0A923SL10-F1
#
_cell.length_a   1.000
_cell.length_b   1.000
_cell.length_c   1.000
_cell.angle_alpha   90.00
_cell.angle_beta   90.00
_cell.angle_gamma   90.00
#
_symmetry.space_group_name_H-M   'P 1'
#
loop_
_entity.id
_entity.type
_entity.pdbx_description
1 polymer ?
#
loop_
_entity_poly.entity_id
_entity_poly.type
_entity_poly.pdbx_seq_one_letter_code
_entity_poly.pdbx_strand_id
1 'polypeptide(L)'
;MNKIKDFFYNKNDIIIVLIILIAAGLIIYTRISAIMDYPETLAQQNAKAQQTTQASESKETTAAASSESSAAETVEITISDSDDSVAVATKLYQAGLVSSDTEFQSYISNMGKESSLKSGTFQIPKGSTDEQILNIIAN
;
A
#
# COMPACT_ATOMS: atom_id res chain seq x y z
N MET A 1 0.64 53.25 -5.68
CA MET A 1 -0.09 52.14 -6.32
C MET A 1 0.93 51.06 -6.68
N ASN A 2 0.93 49.94 -5.95
CA ASN A 2 2.06 49.02 -5.81
C ASN A 2 2.23 48.00 -6.97
N LYS A 3 1.81 48.37 -8.17
CA LYS A 3 1.59 47.44 -9.30
C LYS A 3 2.84 46.66 -9.72
N ILE A 4 4.04 47.19 -9.46
CA ILE A 4 5.30 46.52 -9.81
C ILE A 4 5.75 45.57 -8.70
N LYS A 5 5.46 45.84 -7.42
CA LYS A 5 5.73 44.90 -6.30
C LYS A 5 4.83 43.66 -6.39
N ASP A 6 3.58 43.84 -6.80
CA ASP A 6 2.64 42.74 -7.05
C ASP A 6 3.13 41.82 -8.18
N PHE A 7 3.79 42.37 -9.21
CA PHE A 7 4.39 41.57 -10.28
C PHE A 7 5.57 40.70 -9.78
N PHE A 8 6.33 41.14 -8.78
CA PHE A 8 7.44 40.35 -8.23
C PHE A 8 7.03 39.36 -7.13
N TYR A 9 5.91 39.57 -6.44
CA TYR A 9 5.30 38.55 -5.55
C TYR A 9 4.47 37.53 -6.34
N ASN A 10 3.69 37.94 -7.35
CA ASN A 10 3.07 37.03 -8.32
C ASN A 10 4.11 36.29 -9.18
N LYS A 11 5.36 36.75 -9.28
CA LYS A 11 6.44 36.02 -9.98
C LYS A 11 6.74 34.68 -9.32
N ASN A 12 6.78 34.63 -7.98
CA ASN A 12 6.99 33.36 -7.29
C ASN A 12 5.79 32.42 -7.50
N ASP A 13 4.57 32.94 -7.52
CA ASP A 13 3.35 32.17 -7.80
C ASP A 13 3.29 31.66 -9.26
N ILE A 14 3.63 32.51 -10.24
CA ILE A 14 3.72 32.04 -11.64
C ILE A 14 4.90 31.09 -11.87
N ILE A 15 5.99 31.21 -11.10
CA ILE A 15 7.08 30.22 -11.08
C ILE A 15 6.55 28.89 -10.51
N ILE A 16 5.76 28.91 -9.43
CA ILE A 16 5.14 27.71 -8.86
C ILE A 16 4.21 27.04 -9.89
N VAL A 17 3.36 27.80 -10.58
CA VAL A 17 2.48 27.28 -11.65
C VAL A 17 3.29 26.68 -12.80
N LEU A 18 4.39 27.33 -13.22
CA LEU A 18 5.26 26.85 -14.29
C LEU A 18 5.98 25.56 -13.87
N ILE A 19 6.45 25.46 -12.62
CA ILE A 19 7.05 24.24 -12.07
C ILE A 19 6.03 23.10 -12.03
N ILE A 20 4.79 23.37 -11.61
CA ILE A 20 3.71 22.36 -11.59
C ILE A 20 3.41 21.88 -13.00
N LEU A 21 3.33 22.76 -14.00
CA LEU A 21 3.11 22.38 -15.40
C LEU A 21 4.25 21.52 -15.96
N ILE A 22 5.50 21.87 -15.65
CA ILE A 22 6.67 21.05 -16.05
C ILE A 22 6.62 19.68 -15.37
N ALA A 23 6.34 19.63 -14.06
CA ALA A 23 6.24 18.38 -13.31
C ALA A 23 5.09 17.49 -13.85
N ALA A 24 3.92 18.06 -14.12
CA ALA A 24 2.80 17.35 -14.72
C ALA A 24 3.15 16.81 -16.12
N GLY A 25 3.79 17.62 -16.97
CA GLY A 25 4.27 17.19 -18.28
C GLY A 25 5.29 16.04 -18.18
N LEU A 26 6.19 16.09 -17.20
CA LEU A 26 7.19 15.05 -16.95
C LEU A 26 6.55 13.75 -16.43
N ILE A 27 5.55 13.84 -15.55
CA ILE A 27 4.76 12.69 -15.09
C ILE A 27 4.02 12.05 -16.28
N ILE A 28 3.36 12.85 -17.13
CA ILE A 28 2.65 12.34 -18.31
C ILE A 28 3.64 11.70 -19.29
N TYR A 29 4.79 12.31 -19.52
CA TYR A 29 5.84 11.79 -20.40
C TYR A 29 6.43 10.46 -19.89
N THR A 30 6.64 10.31 -18.58
CA THR A 30 7.11 9.03 -18.02
C THR A 30 6.03 7.94 -18.07
N ARG A 31 4.75 8.32 -17.92
CA ARG A 31 3.63 7.37 -18.00
C ARG A 31 3.29 6.94 -19.43
N ILE A 32 3.41 7.80 -20.44
CA ILE A 32 3.07 7.43 -21.83
C ILE A 32 4.00 6.35 -22.39
N SER A 33 5.29 6.35 -21.99
CA SER A 33 6.25 5.31 -22.37
C SER A 33 5.88 3.96 -21.76
N ALA A 34 5.41 3.94 -20.51
CA ALA A 34 4.95 2.73 -19.84
C ALA A 34 3.65 2.15 -20.44
N ILE A 35 2.82 2.99 -21.07
CA ILE A 35 1.57 2.56 -21.72
C ILE A 35 1.82 1.98 -23.12
N MET A 36 2.78 2.50 -23.88
CA MET A 36 3.07 1.99 -25.22
C MET A 36 3.80 0.63 -25.20
N ASP A 37 4.44 0.29 -24.08
CA ASP A 37 5.04 -1.02 -23.78
C ASP A 37 4.03 -2.00 -23.12
N TYR A 38 2.79 -1.54 -22.90
CA TYR A 38 1.74 -2.32 -22.23
C TYR A 38 1.00 -3.40 -23.06
N PRO A 39 1.31 -3.69 -24.35
CA PRO A 39 0.71 -4.85 -25.03
C PRO A 39 1.61 -6.10 -25.12
N GLU A 40 2.93 -6.03 -24.90
CA GLU A 40 3.78 -7.24 -24.99
C GLU A 40 3.92 -8.00 -23.67
N THR A 41 3.93 -7.30 -22.54
CA THR A 41 4.10 -7.91 -21.21
C THR A 41 2.89 -8.75 -20.79
N LEU A 42 1.67 -8.30 -21.10
CA LEU A 42 0.43 -9.05 -20.84
C LEU A 42 0.28 -10.29 -21.74
N ALA A 43 0.71 -10.19 -23.01
CA ALA A 43 0.59 -11.30 -23.95
C ALA A 43 1.58 -12.43 -23.65
N GLN A 44 2.81 -12.11 -23.22
CA GLN A 44 3.82 -13.11 -22.86
C GLN A 44 3.57 -13.73 -21.47
N GLN A 45 3.00 -12.97 -20.52
CA GLN A 45 2.72 -13.45 -19.17
C GLN A 45 1.56 -14.47 -19.14
N ASN A 46 0.59 -14.37 -20.07
CA ASN A 46 -0.49 -15.35 -20.21
C ASN A 46 -0.05 -16.66 -20.91
N ALA A 47 0.99 -16.63 -21.74
CA ALA A 47 1.47 -17.83 -22.45
C ALA A 47 2.39 -18.71 -21.60
N LYS A 48 3.04 -18.17 -20.56
CA LYS A 48 4.05 -18.90 -19.75
C LYS A 48 3.47 -19.56 -18.49
N ALA A 49 2.21 -19.31 -18.15
CA ALA A 49 1.57 -19.81 -16.91
C ALA A 49 1.00 -21.24 -17.01
N GLN A 50 1.18 -21.97 -18.11
CA GLN A 50 0.59 -23.32 -18.29
C GLN A 50 1.59 -24.48 -18.40
N GLN A 51 2.89 -24.29 -18.17
CA GLN A 51 3.82 -25.43 -18.22
C GLN A 51 4.78 -25.51 -17.04
N THR A 52 4.56 -26.57 -16.27
CA THR A 52 5.55 -27.31 -15.46
C THR A 52 5.54 -27.04 -13.96
N THR A 53 4.61 -27.74 -13.30
CA THR A 53 4.82 -28.43 -12.03
C THR A 53 6.00 -29.40 -12.14
N GLN A 54 7.10 -29.19 -11.41
CA GLN A 54 7.80 -30.20 -10.57
C GLN A 54 9.20 -29.75 -10.12
N ALA A 55 9.48 -30.10 -8.87
CA ALA A 55 10.77 -30.40 -8.25
C ALA A 55 11.59 -29.26 -7.59
N SER A 56 11.66 -29.40 -6.26
CA SER A 56 12.85 -29.27 -5.41
C SER A 56 13.28 -27.88 -4.90
N GLU A 57 12.83 -27.61 -3.67
CA GLU A 57 13.63 -27.43 -2.45
C GLU A 57 14.76 -26.38 -2.39
N SER A 58 14.70 -25.61 -1.30
CA SER A 58 15.73 -24.76 -0.68
C SER A 58 15.93 -23.33 -1.18
N LYS A 59 15.29 -22.45 -0.40
CA LYS A 59 15.91 -21.36 0.36
C LYS A 59 16.00 -19.99 -0.30
N GLU A 60 15.30 -19.08 0.39
CA GLU A 60 15.56 -17.66 0.57
C GLU A 60 15.19 -16.66 -0.54
N THR A 61 14.36 -15.71 -0.09
CA THR A 61 14.37 -14.27 -0.43
C THR A 61 13.34 -13.79 -1.45
N THR A 62 12.38 -13.03 -0.89
CA THR A 62 11.67 -11.90 -1.50
C THR A 62 10.73 -12.22 -2.65
N ALA A 63 9.47 -12.48 -2.31
CA ALA A 63 8.36 -12.48 -3.24
C ALA A 63 7.50 -11.24 -2.97
N ALA A 64 7.92 -10.11 -3.55
CA ALA A 64 7.05 -8.97 -3.78
C ALA A 64 6.02 -9.39 -4.85
N ALA A 65 4.86 -9.85 -4.40
CA ALA A 65 3.72 -10.15 -5.24
C ALA A 65 2.95 -8.86 -5.51
N SER A 66 3.27 -8.21 -6.63
CA SER A 66 2.32 -7.30 -7.27
C SER A 66 1.36 -8.14 -8.11
N SER A 67 0.06 -8.03 -7.82
CA SER A 67 -1.01 -8.47 -8.71
C SER A 67 -2.14 -7.44 -8.62
N GLU A 68 -2.63 -7.10 -9.80
CA GLU A 68 -3.38 -5.90 -10.14
C GLU A 68 -4.81 -5.83 -9.58
N SER A 69 -5.36 -4.61 -9.65
CA SER A 69 -6.73 -4.30 -10.06
C SER A 69 -7.76 -3.98 -8.97
N SER A 70 -8.33 -2.78 -9.12
CA SER A 70 -9.43 -2.14 -8.37
C SER A 70 -9.02 -1.40 -7.10
N ALA A 71 -9.33 -0.11 -7.10
CA ALA A 71 -8.95 0.88 -6.10
C ALA A 71 -9.61 0.64 -4.73
N ALA A 72 -8.99 -0.23 -3.94
CA ALA A 72 -8.96 -0.14 -2.49
C ALA A 72 -7.48 -0.13 -2.11
N GLU A 73 -6.98 0.98 -1.55
CA GLU A 73 -5.59 1.04 -1.07
C GLU A 73 -5.42 -0.06 -0.02
N THR A 74 -4.74 -1.17 -0.33
CA THR A 74 -4.39 -2.20 0.65
C THR A 74 -3.07 -1.83 1.31
N VAL A 75 -2.97 -2.06 2.62
CA VAL A 75 -1.75 -1.86 3.39
C VAL A 75 -1.22 -3.21 3.85
N GLU A 76 0.07 -3.42 3.63
CA GLU A 76 0.79 -4.61 4.09
C GLU A 76 1.24 -4.42 5.54
N ILE A 77 0.92 -5.40 6.39
CA ILE A 77 1.28 -5.42 7.81
C ILE A 77 2.05 -6.69 8.12
N THR A 78 3.21 -6.53 8.73
CA THR A 78 4.03 -7.65 9.22
C THR A 78 3.88 -7.82 10.72
N ILE A 79 3.32 -8.96 11.13
CA ILE A 79 3.17 -9.40 12.51
C ILE A 79 4.24 -10.48 12.78
N SER A 80 5.02 -10.29 13.83
CA SER A 80 6.04 -11.24 14.29
C SER A 80 5.46 -12.13 15.39
N ASP A 81 6.02 -13.33 15.59
CA ASP A 81 5.60 -14.24 16.68
C ASP A 81 5.78 -13.65 18.09
N SER A 82 6.63 -12.64 18.22
CA SER A 82 6.87 -11.91 19.47
C SER A 82 5.98 -10.68 19.64
N ASP A 83 5.09 -10.38 18.69
CA ASP A 83 4.20 -9.22 18.79
C ASP A 83 2.96 -9.58 19.62
N ASP A 84 2.77 -8.87 20.72
CA ASP A 84 1.54 -8.94 21.52
C ASP A 84 0.39 -8.15 20.86
N SER A 85 -0.84 -8.33 21.36
CA SER A 85 -2.04 -7.62 20.91
C SER A 85 -1.85 -6.09 20.84
N VAL A 86 -1.06 -5.54 21.76
CA VAL A 86 -0.67 -4.12 21.77
C VAL A 86 0.20 -3.76 20.58
N ALA A 87 1.27 -4.52 20.32
CA ALA A 87 2.20 -4.26 19.21
C ALA A 87 1.49 -4.37 17.86
N VAL A 88 0.61 -5.36 17.72
CA VAL A 88 -0.23 -5.53 16.52
C VAL A 88 -1.17 -4.34 16.32
N ALA A 89 -1.88 -3.91 17.38
CA ALA A 89 -2.78 -2.77 17.31
C ALA A 89 -2.05 -1.47 16.93
N THR A 90 -0.87 -1.21 17.52
CA THR A 90 -0.06 -0.03 17.19
C THR A 90 0.43 -0.06 15.74
N LYS A 91 0.82 -1.23 15.20
CA LYS A 91 1.21 -1.36 13.78
C LYS A 91 0.05 -1.05 12.85
N LEU A 92 -1.15 -1.55 13.16
CA LEU A 92 -2.37 -1.27 12.41
C LEU A 92 -2.74 0.22 12.46
N TYR A 93 -2.58 0.86 13.62
CA TYR A 93 -2.84 2.28 13.78
C TYR A 93 -1.84 3.15 13.00
N GLN A 94 -0.54 2.83 13.09
CA GLN A 94 0.50 3.55 12.34
C GLN A 94 0.32 3.42 10.82
N ALA A 95 -0.23 2.30 10.37
CA ALA A 95 -0.60 2.07 8.98
C ALA A 95 -1.90 2.78 8.54
N GLY A 96 -2.63 3.39 9.49
CA GLY A 96 -3.91 4.04 9.23
C GLY A 96 -5.04 3.07 8.91
N LEU A 97 -4.93 1.81 9.36
CA LEU A 97 -5.96 0.78 9.17
C LEU A 97 -7.03 0.84 10.27
N VAL A 98 -6.67 1.27 11.48
CA VAL A 98 -7.58 1.47 12.61
C VAL A 98 -7.51 2.91 13.11
N SER A 99 -8.60 3.39 13.69
CA SER A 99 -8.68 4.78 14.18
C SER A 99 -7.95 5.00 15.52
N SER A 100 -7.80 3.93 16.31
CA SER A 100 -7.15 3.95 17.62
C SER A 100 -6.58 2.57 17.92
N ASP A 101 -5.30 2.50 18.32
CA ASP A 101 -4.66 1.26 18.76
C ASP A 101 -5.29 0.72 20.06
N THR A 102 -5.68 1.61 20.96
CA THR A 102 -6.28 1.25 22.26
C THR A 102 -7.68 0.66 22.10
N GLU A 103 -8.49 1.20 21.18
CA GLU A 103 -9.82 0.66 20.89
C GLU A 103 -9.71 -0.72 20.23
N PHE A 104 -8.80 -0.86 19.26
CA PHE A 104 -8.58 -2.13 18.58
C PHE A 104 -8.01 -3.20 19.52
N GLN A 105 -7.04 -2.85 20.37
CA GLN A 105 -6.53 -3.74 21.41
C GLN A 105 -7.65 -4.23 22.32
N SER A 106 -8.48 -3.31 22.84
CA SER A 106 -9.62 -3.65 23.69
C SER A 106 -10.61 -4.57 22.97
N TYR A 107 -10.81 -4.36 21.67
CA TYR A 107 -11.64 -5.22 20.83
C TYR A 107 -11.08 -6.65 20.73
N ILE A 108 -9.77 -6.82 20.47
CA ILE A 108 -9.10 -8.13 20.48
C ILE A 108 -9.29 -8.84 21.82
N SER A 109 -9.06 -8.13 22.94
CA SER A 109 -9.20 -8.66 24.30
C SER A 109 -10.64 -9.09 24.59
N ASN A 110 -11.64 -8.27 24.23
CA ASN A 110 -13.06 -8.58 24.41
C ASN A 110 -13.50 -9.78 23.56
N MET A 111 -12.93 -9.94 22.36
CA MET A 111 -13.19 -11.09 21.48
C MET A 111 -12.46 -12.36 21.93
N GLY A 112 -11.54 -12.28 22.90
CA GLY A 112 -10.70 -13.39 23.33
C GLY A 112 -9.77 -13.92 22.23
N LYS A 113 -9.43 -13.07 21.25
CA LYS A 113 -8.65 -13.42 20.05
C LYS A 113 -7.16 -13.14 20.18
N GLU A 114 -6.71 -12.69 21.35
CA GLU A 114 -5.30 -12.35 21.63
C GLU A 114 -4.34 -13.50 21.32
N SER A 115 -4.72 -14.73 21.66
CA SER A 115 -3.94 -15.94 21.41
C SER A 115 -4.15 -16.53 20.01
N SER A 116 -5.11 -16.00 19.24
CA SER A 116 -5.40 -16.45 17.87
C SER A 116 -4.67 -15.62 16.81
N LEU A 117 -3.99 -14.54 17.21
CA LEU A 117 -3.20 -13.70 16.32
C LEU A 117 -2.12 -14.55 15.65
N LYS A 118 -2.08 -14.48 14.33
CA LYS A 118 -1.09 -15.16 13.50
C LYS A 118 0.07 -14.22 13.22
N SER A 119 1.27 -14.76 13.31
CA SER A 119 2.45 -14.15 12.72
C SER A 119 2.43 -14.34 11.21
N GLY A 120 3.01 -13.37 10.50
CA GLY A 120 3.03 -13.36 9.05
C GLY A 120 2.84 -11.97 8.48
N THR A 121 2.75 -11.93 7.16
CA THR A 121 2.49 -10.70 6.42
C THR A 121 1.06 -10.73 5.89
N PHE A 122 0.26 -9.74 6.27
CA PHE A 122 -1.16 -9.63 5.95
C PHE A 122 -1.41 -8.40 5.08
N GLN A 123 -2.29 -8.56 4.09
CA GLN A 123 -2.74 -7.44 3.26
C GLN A 123 -4.15 -7.04 3.69
N ILE A 124 -4.29 -5.81 4.17
CA ILE A 124 -5.52 -5.31 4.76
C ILE A 124 -6.01 -4.11 3.95
N PRO A 125 -7.23 -4.15 3.38
CA PRO A 125 -7.81 -3.01 2.69
C PRO A 125 -8.02 -1.80 3.60
N LYS A 126 -7.66 -0.59 3.15
CA LYS A 126 -8.05 0.64 3.86
C LYS A 126 -9.56 0.79 3.87
N GLY A 127 -10.09 1.15 5.03
CA GLY A 127 -11.53 1.20 5.27
C GLY A 127 -12.16 -0.13 5.67
N SER A 128 -11.37 -1.19 5.86
CA SER A 128 -11.84 -2.40 6.55
C SER A 128 -12.29 -2.06 7.98
N THR A 129 -13.32 -2.77 8.45
CA THR A 129 -13.78 -2.64 9.84
C THR A 129 -12.86 -3.39 10.80
N ASP A 130 -12.89 -3.04 12.09
CA ASP A 130 -12.08 -3.72 13.11
C ASP A 130 -12.30 -5.24 13.11
N GLU A 131 -13.53 -5.69 12.88
CA GLU A 131 -13.85 -7.12 12.73
C GLU A 131 -13.16 -7.76 11.52
N GLN A 132 -13.18 -7.10 10.37
CA GLN A 132 -12.55 -7.60 9.16
C GLN A 132 -11.04 -7.69 9.33
N ILE A 133 -10.44 -6.65 9.91
CA ILE A 133 -9.02 -6.59 10.23
C ILE A 133 -8.65 -7.73 11.18
N LEU A 134 -9.42 -7.92 12.26
CA LEU A 134 -9.21 -9.00 13.22
C LEU A 134 -9.32 -10.38 12.57
N ASN A 135 -10.31 -10.60 11.71
CA ASN A 135 -10.45 -11.86 10.99
C ASN A 135 -9.31 -12.10 9.99
N ILE A 136 -8.68 -11.07 9.43
CA ILE A 136 -7.53 -11.28 8.54
C ILE A 136 -6.30 -11.75 9.33
N ILE A 137 -6.06 -11.16 10.50
CA ILE A 137 -4.86 -11.42 11.31
C ILE A 137 -5.01 -12.58 12.31
N ALA A 138 -6.24 -13.05 12.57
CA ALA A 138 -6.53 -14.07 13.59
C ALA A 138 -7.23 -15.34 13.05
N ASN A 139 -7.19 -15.56 11.73
CA ASN A 139 -7.72 -16.75 11.06
C ASN A 139 -6.70 -17.90 11.00
#